data_AF-A0A1V0FYI0-F1
#
_entry.id   AF-A0A1V0FYI0-F1
#
_cell.length_a   1.000
_cell.length_b   1.000
_cell.length_c   1.000
_cell.angle_alpha   90.00
_cell.angle_beta   90.00
_cell.angle_gamma   90.00
#
_symmetry.space_group_name_H-M   'P 1'
#
loop_
_entity.id
_entity.type
_entity.pdbx_description
1 polymer ?
#
loop_
_entity_poly.entity_id
_entity_poly.type
_entity_poly.pdbx_seq_one_letter_code
_entity_poly.pdbx_strand_id
1 'polypeptide(L)'
;MLCTLTNLAQPNLKQELPQITVKKDTIVTIEEINLTMADESWTKKFLTDSSTETTTAQQKGFPEGPTKQACVENYDKWAAAAIRLAGKPEDSKRKSLPQPMKTKEKEIRAAIQALGLLNTSDKLFKSYVETLQPVLDPEKTKIKTHLVSALYGAGASALDGSDQQTSPKAANRNAACSGTNAGTSLIHNLICICAVDSTESTAHTGGFDTPTSNSVT
;
A
#
# COMPACT_ATOMS: atom_id res chain seq x y z
N MET A 1 32.34 8.44 -3.29
CA MET A 1 31.03 9.13 -3.47
C MET A 1 30.10 8.33 -4.39
N LEU A 2 30.49 7.98 -5.62
CA LEU A 2 29.64 7.16 -6.52
C LEU A 2 29.28 5.77 -5.95
N CYS A 3 30.19 5.09 -5.26
CA CYS A 3 29.87 3.82 -4.60
C CYS A 3 28.79 3.99 -3.52
N THR A 4 28.82 5.09 -2.77
CA THR A 4 27.80 5.42 -1.76
C THR A 4 26.44 5.63 -2.41
N LEU A 5 26.38 6.34 -3.54
CA LEU A 5 25.14 6.56 -4.30
C LEU A 5 24.60 5.25 -4.90
N THR A 6 25.48 4.39 -5.38
CA THR A 6 25.13 3.07 -5.93
C THR A 6 24.53 2.18 -4.84
N ASN A 7 25.18 2.11 -3.67
CA ASN A 7 24.68 1.37 -2.51
C ASN A 7 23.31 1.91 -2.03
N LEU A 8 23.13 3.24 -2.02
CA LEU A 8 21.86 3.87 -1.65
C LEU A 8 20.73 3.57 -2.65
N ALA A 9 21.05 3.24 -3.90
CA ALA A 9 20.07 2.90 -4.92
C ALA A 9 19.76 1.40 -5.03
N GLN A 10 20.44 0.56 -4.23
CA GLN A 10 20.15 -0.88 -4.10
C GLN A 10 19.53 -1.28 -2.75
N PRO A 11 18.73 -0.44 -2.06
CA PRO A 11 18.25 -0.77 -0.74
C PRO A 11 17.21 -1.89 -0.82
N ASN A 12 17.14 -2.68 0.24
CA ASN A 12 15.99 -3.54 0.46
C ASN A 12 14.81 -2.67 0.90
N LEU A 13 14.01 -2.19 -0.06
CA LEU A 13 12.89 -1.29 0.20
C LEU A 13 11.86 -1.86 1.21
N LYS A 14 11.77 -3.19 1.37
CA LYS A 14 10.93 -3.80 2.43
C LYS A 14 11.45 -3.51 3.83
N GLN A 15 12.77 -3.37 4.00
CA GLN A 15 13.39 -3.06 5.29
C GLN A 15 13.41 -1.56 5.56
N GLU A 16 13.56 -0.74 4.51
CA GLU A 16 13.69 0.72 4.65
C GLU A 16 12.34 1.46 4.76
N LEU A 17 11.27 0.94 4.13
CA LEU A 17 9.95 1.57 4.22
C LEU A 17 9.23 1.18 5.51
N PRO A 18 8.55 2.13 6.18
CA PRO A 18 7.73 1.84 7.36
C PRO A 18 6.69 0.75 7.09
N GLN A 19 6.68 -0.29 7.91
CA GLN A 19 5.72 -1.39 7.83
C GLN A 19 4.47 -1.06 8.65
N ILE A 20 3.60 -0.21 8.10
CA ILE A 20 2.33 0.15 8.74
C ILE A 20 1.22 -0.75 8.22
N THR A 21 0.66 -1.58 9.09
CA THR A 21 -0.53 -2.40 8.79
C THR A 21 -1.70 -1.94 9.64
N VAL A 22 -2.73 -1.39 8.99
CA VAL A 22 -4.01 -1.09 9.64
C VAL A 22 -4.98 -2.24 9.32
N LYS A 23 -5.49 -2.91 10.36
CA LYS A 23 -6.45 -4.01 10.20
C LYS A 23 -7.89 -3.49 10.23
N LYS A 24 -8.76 -4.10 9.42
CA LYS A 24 -10.20 -3.78 9.37
C LYS A 24 -11.00 -4.36 10.54
N ASP A 25 -10.41 -5.26 11.34
CA ASP A 25 -11.09 -5.99 12.42
C ASP A 25 -11.77 -5.07 13.46
N THR A 26 -11.13 -3.93 13.78
CA THR A 26 -11.71 -2.95 14.71
C THR A 26 -12.93 -2.25 14.12
N ILE A 27 -12.91 -1.93 12.81
CA ILE A 27 -14.05 -1.35 12.10
C ILE A 27 -15.23 -2.32 12.11
N VAL A 28 -14.96 -3.59 11.79
CA VAL A 28 -15.93 -4.69 11.86
C VAL A 28 -16.54 -4.82 13.27
N THR A 29 -15.73 -4.63 14.31
CA THR A 29 -16.21 -4.64 15.70
C THR A 29 -17.13 -3.44 15.98
N ILE A 30 -16.83 -2.25 15.45
CA ILE A 30 -17.68 -1.06 15.62
C ILE A 30 -19.01 -1.23 14.86
N GLU A 31 -19.01 -1.85 13.67
CA GLU A 31 -20.24 -2.21 12.96
C GLU A 31 -21.17 -3.07 13.83
N GLU A 32 -20.61 -4.09 14.48
CA GLU A 32 -21.34 -5.00 15.36
C GLU A 32 -21.86 -4.26 16.61
N ILE A 33 -21.02 -3.44 17.25
CA ILE A 33 -21.44 -2.59 18.38
C ILE A 33 -22.61 -1.70 17.98
N ASN A 34 -22.50 -1.00 16.84
CA ASN A 34 -23.56 -0.15 16.32
C ASN A 34 -24.87 -0.93 16.12
N LEU A 35 -24.81 -2.14 15.58
CA LEU A 35 -25.99 -2.97 15.38
C LEU A 35 -26.62 -3.42 16.71
N THR A 36 -25.83 -3.76 17.73
CA THR A 36 -26.37 -4.14 19.06
C THR A 36 -26.99 -2.98 19.85
N MET A 37 -26.76 -1.74 19.43
CA MET A 37 -27.32 -0.51 20.01
C MET A 37 -28.48 0.05 19.18
N ALA A 38 -28.67 -0.44 17.95
CA ALA A 38 -29.72 0.01 17.07
C ALA A 38 -31.10 -0.47 17.56
N ASP A 39 -32.13 0.26 17.15
CA ASP A 39 -33.51 -0.08 17.46
C ASP A 39 -33.88 -1.47 16.92
N GLU A 40 -34.65 -2.23 17.68
CA GLU A 40 -35.02 -3.61 17.31
C GLU A 40 -35.80 -3.66 15.99
N SER A 41 -36.61 -2.63 15.68
CA SER A 41 -37.32 -2.52 14.40
C SER A 41 -36.37 -2.33 13.21
N TRP A 42 -35.16 -1.81 13.45
CA TRP A 42 -34.11 -1.70 12.46
C TRP A 42 -33.34 -3.01 12.31
N THR A 43 -32.89 -3.61 13.42
CA THR A 43 -32.06 -4.82 13.38
C THR A 43 -32.81 -6.02 12.80
N LYS A 44 -34.13 -6.14 13.04
CA LYS A 44 -35.00 -7.18 12.47
C LYS A 44 -35.11 -7.14 10.93
N LYS A 45 -34.60 -6.11 10.26
CA LYS A 45 -34.58 -6.03 8.78
C LYS A 45 -33.45 -6.86 8.15
N PHE A 46 -32.48 -7.27 8.94
CA PHE A 46 -31.32 -8.04 8.48
C PHE A 46 -31.51 -9.52 8.81
N LEU A 47 -31.12 -10.38 7.86
CA LEU A 47 -31.04 -11.81 8.11
C LEU A 47 -29.96 -12.11 9.14
N THR A 48 -30.20 -13.13 9.95
CA THR A 48 -29.22 -13.63 10.93
C THR A 48 -28.58 -14.94 10.48
N ASP A 49 -29.00 -15.45 9.34
CA ASP A 49 -28.64 -16.71 8.69
C ASP A 49 -28.13 -16.46 7.27
N SER A 50 -27.12 -17.21 6.84
CA SER A 50 -26.41 -17.00 5.57
C SER A 50 -27.17 -17.53 4.33
N SER A 51 -28.51 -17.53 4.38
CA SER A 51 -29.35 -18.00 3.27
C SER A 51 -29.20 -17.09 2.05
N THR A 52 -29.03 -17.69 0.87
CA THR A 52 -28.84 -17.01 -0.42
C THR A 52 -30.12 -16.40 -1.02
N GLU A 53 -31.29 -16.55 -0.40
CA GLU A 53 -32.58 -16.31 -1.07
C GLU A 53 -33.19 -14.90 -0.93
N THR A 54 -32.59 -13.93 -0.22
CA THR A 54 -33.43 -12.87 0.40
C THR A 54 -33.09 -11.41 0.10
N THR A 55 -32.00 -11.10 -0.61
CA THR A 55 -31.58 -9.69 -0.84
C THR A 55 -32.64 -8.84 -1.55
N THR A 56 -33.41 -9.42 -2.49
CA THR A 56 -34.40 -8.66 -3.27
C THR A 56 -35.72 -8.43 -2.52
N ALA A 57 -36.12 -9.33 -1.62
CA ALA A 57 -37.37 -9.21 -0.85
C ALA A 57 -37.25 -8.19 0.30
N GLN A 58 -36.05 -8.06 0.89
CA GLN A 58 -35.82 -7.26 2.10
C GLN A 58 -35.59 -5.76 1.82
N GLN A 59 -35.20 -5.40 0.59
CA GLN A 59 -35.11 -4.01 0.14
C GLN A 59 -36.46 -3.26 0.17
N LYS A 60 -37.60 -3.98 0.17
CA LYS A 60 -38.95 -3.41 0.30
C LYS A 60 -39.24 -2.82 1.70
N GLY A 61 -38.44 -3.15 2.71
CA GLY A 61 -38.62 -2.69 4.09
C GLY A 61 -37.90 -1.38 4.45
N PHE A 62 -37.20 -0.76 3.50
CA PHE A 62 -36.49 0.48 3.71
C PHE A 62 -37.39 1.71 3.58
N PRO A 63 -37.12 2.78 4.34
CA PRO A 63 -37.88 4.03 4.21
C PRO A 63 -37.72 4.58 2.79
N GLU A 64 -38.84 5.02 2.20
CA GLU A 64 -38.83 5.80 0.97
C GLU A 64 -38.21 7.18 1.22
N GLY A 65 -37.58 7.76 0.19
CA GLY A 65 -36.99 9.09 0.24
C GLY A 65 -35.45 9.11 0.18
N PRO A 66 -34.81 10.24 0.57
CA PRO A 66 -33.40 10.50 0.33
C PRO A 66 -32.42 9.50 0.95
N THR A 67 -32.85 8.78 1.99
CA THR A 67 -32.02 7.81 2.72
C THR A 67 -32.10 6.39 2.14
N LYS A 68 -33.02 6.11 1.22
CA LYS A 68 -33.23 4.78 0.64
C LYS A 68 -31.97 4.25 -0.04
N GLN A 69 -31.31 5.09 -0.83
CA GLN A 69 -30.09 4.71 -1.53
C GLN A 69 -28.96 4.36 -0.56
N ALA A 70 -28.74 5.18 0.47
CA ALA A 70 -27.74 4.88 1.51
C ALA A 70 -28.06 3.58 2.27
N CYS A 71 -29.35 3.26 2.48
CA CYS A 71 -29.77 2.00 3.09
C CYS A 71 -29.44 0.79 2.19
N VAL A 72 -29.71 0.90 0.89
CA VAL A 72 -29.39 -0.15 -0.10
C VAL A 72 -27.88 -0.37 -0.18
N GLU A 73 -27.10 0.70 -0.32
CA GLU A 73 -25.63 0.65 -0.43
C GLU A 73 -24.97 0.02 0.82
N ASN A 74 -25.59 0.16 2.00
CA ASN A 74 -25.05 -0.37 3.24
C ASN A 74 -25.72 -1.68 3.69
N TYR A 75 -26.68 -2.22 2.95
CA TYR A 75 -27.46 -3.39 3.39
C TYR A 75 -26.55 -4.59 3.67
N ASP A 76 -25.67 -4.94 2.72
CA ASP A 76 -24.80 -6.12 2.85
C ASP A 76 -23.85 -6.00 4.05
N LYS A 77 -23.37 -4.78 4.34
CA LYS A 77 -22.54 -4.50 5.51
C LYS A 77 -23.28 -4.87 6.81
N TRP A 78 -24.51 -4.39 6.95
CA TRP A 78 -25.31 -4.62 8.15
C TRP A 78 -25.84 -6.06 8.25
N ALA A 79 -26.18 -6.68 7.12
CA ALA A 79 -26.54 -8.10 7.07
C ALA A 79 -25.36 -8.99 7.50
N ALA A 80 -24.16 -8.71 7.01
CA ALA A 80 -22.96 -9.42 7.45
C ALA A 80 -22.70 -9.25 8.95
N ALA A 81 -22.90 -8.04 9.51
CA ALA A 81 -22.78 -7.82 10.95
C ALA A 81 -23.83 -8.60 11.77
N ALA A 82 -25.08 -8.66 11.29
CA ALA A 82 -26.15 -9.42 11.92
C ALA A 82 -25.83 -10.92 11.98
N ILE A 83 -25.36 -11.49 10.86
CA ILE A 83 -24.92 -12.90 10.78
C ILE A 83 -23.77 -13.18 11.77
N ARG A 84 -22.76 -12.30 11.83
CA ARG A 84 -21.62 -12.47 12.76
C ARG A 84 -22.06 -12.46 14.22
N LEU A 85 -22.98 -11.57 14.60
CA LEU A 85 -23.52 -11.48 15.96
C LEU A 85 -24.37 -12.70 16.31
N ALA A 86 -25.18 -13.20 15.37
CA ALA A 86 -25.98 -14.41 15.57
C ALA A 86 -25.11 -15.66 15.78
N GLY A 87 -23.99 -15.77 15.06
CA GLY A 87 -23.03 -16.86 15.24
C GLY A 87 -22.22 -16.80 16.54
N LYS A 88 -22.26 -15.68 17.28
CA LYS A 88 -21.48 -15.45 18.51
C LYS A 88 -22.30 -14.74 19.61
N PRO A 89 -23.29 -15.42 20.19
CA PRO A 89 -24.25 -14.80 21.11
C PRO A 89 -23.61 -14.23 22.38
N GLU A 90 -22.58 -14.87 22.94
CA GLU A 90 -21.87 -14.36 24.11
C GLU A 90 -21.04 -13.10 23.80
N ASP A 91 -20.43 -13.03 22.61
CA ASP A 91 -19.72 -11.81 22.17
C ASP A 91 -20.70 -10.67 21.89
N SER A 92 -21.88 -10.98 21.36
CA SER A 92 -22.96 -10.01 21.14
C SER A 92 -23.39 -9.32 22.44
N LYS A 93 -23.55 -10.09 23.53
CA LYS A 93 -23.87 -9.54 24.86
C LYS A 93 -22.81 -8.56 25.35
N ARG A 94 -21.52 -8.83 25.07
CA ARG A 94 -20.40 -7.95 25.47
C ARG A 94 -20.32 -6.65 24.65
N LYS A 95 -20.90 -6.64 23.45
CA LYS A 95 -20.92 -5.49 22.53
C LYS A 95 -22.13 -4.57 22.75
N SER A 96 -23.14 -5.04 23.47
CA SER A 96 -24.33 -4.28 23.83
C SER A 96 -24.15 -3.47 25.13
N LEU A 97 -25.03 -2.49 25.35
CA LEU A 97 -25.08 -1.79 26.63
C LEU A 97 -25.48 -2.75 27.77
N PRO A 98 -24.89 -2.63 28.97
CA PRO A 98 -25.36 -3.36 30.15
C PRO A 98 -26.83 -3.05 30.44
N GLN A 99 -27.59 -4.04 30.95
CA GLN A 99 -29.02 -3.87 31.29
C GLN A 99 -29.38 -2.59 32.07
N PRO A 100 -28.66 -2.16 33.12
CA PRO A 100 -28.99 -0.91 33.82
C PRO A 100 -28.80 0.36 32.96
N MET A 101 -28.14 0.25 31.81
CA MET A 101 -27.90 1.34 30.86
C MET A 101 -28.80 1.28 29.63
N LYS A 102 -29.61 0.23 29.46
CA LYS A 102 -30.55 0.07 28.34
C LYS A 102 -31.83 0.88 28.55
N THR A 103 -31.70 2.20 28.52
CA THR A 103 -32.85 3.09 28.31
C THR A 103 -32.84 3.55 26.86
N LYS A 104 -34.02 3.80 26.29
CA LYS A 104 -34.17 4.22 24.89
C LYS A 104 -33.27 5.40 24.53
N GLU A 105 -33.17 6.40 25.40
CA GLU A 105 -32.34 7.59 25.16
C GLU A 105 -30.85 7.26 25.19
N LYS A 106 -30.41 6.33 26.05
CA LYS A 106 -29.01 5.92 26.14
C LYS A 106 -28.61 5.05 24.95
N GLU A 107 -29.49 4.15 24.50
CA GLU A 107 -29.29 3.33 23.30
C GLU A 107 -29.16 4.20 22.06
N ILE A 108 -30.07 5.16 21.86
CA ILE A 108 -29.99 6.11 20.74
C ILE A 108 -28.68 6.90 20.77
N ARG A 109 -28.28 7.43 21.93
CA ARG A 109 -27.01 8.16 22.05
C ARG A 109 -25.79 7.29 21.78
N ALA A 110 -25.81 6.03 22.23
CA ALA A 110 -24.71 5.10 22.01
C ALA A 110 -24.61 4.71 20.53
N ALA A 111 -25.74 4.45 19.87
CA ALA A 111 -25.80 4.18 18.43
C ALA A 111 -25.27 5.37 17.60
N ILE A 112 -25.66 6.61 17.93
CA ILE A 112 -25.15 7.81 17.25
C ILE A 112 -23.62 7.93 17.38
N GLN A 113 -23.09 7.70 18.59
CA GLN A 113 -21.65 7.74 18.82
C GLN A 113 -20.90 6.62 18.09
N ALA A 114 -21.43 5.40 18.12
CA ALA A 114 -20.87 4.26 17.40
C ALA A 114 -20.86 4.51 15.89
N LEU A 115 -21.93 5.06 15.33
CA LEU A 115 -22.02 5.42 13.92
C LEU A 115 -21.03 6.54 13.56
N GLY A 116 -20.89 7.57 14.41
CA GLY A 116 -19.90 8.64 14.22
C GLY A 116 -18.46 8.12 14.22
N LEU A 117 -18.15 7.21 15.14
CA LEU A 117 -16.85 6.54 15.21
C LEU A 117 -16.62 5.64 14.00
N LEU A 118 -17.64 4.89 13.56
CA LEU A 118 -17.58 4.04 12.37
C LEU A 118 -17.26 4.86 11.13
N ASN A 119 -18.01 5.94 10.88
CA ASN A 119 -17.81 6.81 9.72
C ASN A 119 -16.39 7.43 9.71
N THR A 120 -15.90 7.85 10.88
CA THR A 120 -14.54 8.39 11.01
C THR A 120 -13.49 7.31 10.73
N SER A 121 -13.69 6.10 11.25
CA SER A 121 -12.78 4.98 11.08
C SER A 121 -12.75 4.48 9.63
N ASP A 122 -13.91 4.38 8.97
CA ASP A 122 -14.03 4.04 7.55
C ASP A 122 -13.31 5.06 6.67
N LYS A 123 -13.48 6.36 6.96
CA LYS A 123 -12.78 7.42 6.22
C LYS A 123 -11.27 7.32 6.38
N LEU A 124 -10.78 7.11 7.60
CA LEU A 124 -9.35 6.96 7.88
C LEU A 124 -8.79 5.70 7.22
N PHE A 125 -9.50 4.58 7.30
CA PHE A 125 -9.07 3.33 6.68
C PHE A 125 -9.06 3.42 5.16
N LYS A 126 -10.08 4.02 4.57
CA LYS A 126 -10.12 4.31 3.13
C LYS A 126 -8.93 5.17 2.72
N SER A 127 -8.66 6.26 3.45
CA SER A 127 -7.48 7.10 3.19
C SER A 127 -6.18 6.32 3.33
N TYR A 128 -6.04 5.46 4.34
CA TYR A 128 -4.88 4.58 4.48
C TYR A 128 -4.69 3.66 3.26
N VAL A 129 -5.75 2.96 2.83
CA VAL A 129 -5.70 2.03 1.68
C VAL A 129 -5.41 2.75 0.37
N GLU A 130 -6.01 3.92 0.16
CA GLU A 130 -5.88 4.65 -1.11
C GLU A 130 -4.60 5.47 -1.21
N THR A 131 -4.08 5.98 -0.10
CA THR A 131 -2.96 6.95 -0.13
C THR A 131 -1.66 6.41 0.46
N LEU A 132 -1.72 5.77 1.63
CA LEU A 132 -0.52 5.41 2.38
C LEU A 132 -0.03 4.00 2.05
N GLN A 133 -0.95 3.03 1.98
CA GLN A 133 -0.62 1.65 1.67
C GLN A 133 0.13 1.49 0.33
N PRO A 134 -0.24 2.17 -0.78
CA PRO A 134 0.47 2.03 -2.05
C PRO A 134 1.88 2.61 -2.04
N VAL A 135 2.14 3.66 -1.26
CA VAL A 135 3.48 4.28 -1.21
C VAL A 135 4.43 3.55 -0.27
N LEU A 136 3.89 2.80 0.70
CA LEU A 136 4.65 1.94 1.62
C LEU A 136 4.92 0.53 1.05
N ASP A 137 4.19 0.12 0.01
CA ASP A 137 4.40 -1.15 -0.67
C ASP A 137 5.53 -1.02 -1.70
N PRO A 138 6.68 -1.70 -1.50
CA PRO A 138 7.82 -1.64 -2.41
C PRO A 138 7.53 -2.04 -3.86
N GLU A 139 6.48 -2.82 -4.09
CA GLU A 139 6.09 -3.26 -5.43
C GLU A 139 5.10 -2.29 -6.10
N LYS A 140 4.40 -1.45 -5.33
CA LYS A 140 3.49 -0.42 -5.85
C LYS A 140 4.13 0.96 -5.93
N THR A 141 5.14 1.21 -5.10
CA THR A 141 5.85 2.49 -5.11
C THR A 141 6.72 2.64 -6.36
N LYS A 142 6.78 3.87 -6.89
CA LYS A 142 7.68 4.20 -8.01
C LYS A 142 9.15 4.29 -7.57
N ILE A 143 9.44 4.23 -6.27
CA ILE A 143 10.81 4.34 -5.73
C ILE A 143 11.72 3.29 -6.37
N LYS A 144 11.30 2.01 -6.42
CA LYS A 144 12.09 0.93 -7.04
C LYS A 144 12.45 1.27 -8.49
N THR A 145 11.47 1.69 -9.29
CA THR A 145 11.67 2.09 -10.69
C THR A 145 12.63 3.28 -10.82
N HIS A 146 12.52 4.29 -9.96
CA HIS A 146 13.41 5.45 -9.96
C HIS A 146 14.84 5.07 -9.59
N LEU A 147 15.02 4.22 -8.58
CA LEU A 147 16.35 3.75 -8.16
C LEU A 147 17.02 2.89 -9.25
N VAL A 148 16.27 1.97 -9.88
CA VAL A 148 16.76 1.19 -11.02
C VAL A 148 17.11 2.10 -12.20
N SER A 149 16.26 3.08 -12.52
CA SER A 149 16.54 4.03 -13.61
C SER A 149 17.74 4.93 -13.31
N ALA A 150 17.98 5.29 -12.04
CA ALA A 150 19.17 6.04 -11.65
C ALA A 150 20.45 5.19 -11.76
N LEU A 151 20.37 3.90 -11.40
CA LEU A 151 21.49 2.97 -11.49
C LEU A 151 21.85 2.63 -12.94
N TYR A 152 20.85 2.26 -13.73
CA TYR A 152 21.02 1.63 -15.04
C TYR A 152 20.51 2.48 -16.21
N GLY A 153 20.00 3.68 -15.97
CA GLY A 153 19.38 4.50 -17.01
C GLY A 153 17.91 4.14 -17.22
N ALA A 154 17.12 5.14 -17.62
CA ALA A 154 15.69 4.98 -17.81
C ALA A 154 15.40 4.04 -19.00
N GLY A 155 14.63 2.98 -18.76
CA GLY A 155 14.21 2.03 -19.79
C GLY A 155 15.25 0.96 -20.15
N ALA A 156 16.32 0.81 -19.37
CA ALA A 156 17.28 -0.27 -19.57
C ALA A 156 16.62 -1.65 -19.51
N SER A 157 16.93 -2.48 -20.50
CA SER A 157 16.40 -3.85 -20.65
C SER A 157 17.26 -4.90 -19.94
N ALA A 158 18.53 -4.58 -19.69
CA ALA A 158 19.47 -5.38 -18.90
C ALA A 158 20.07 -4.57 -17.75
N LEU A 159 20.29 -5.23 -16.60
CA LEU A 159 20.83 -4.63 -15.38
C LEU A 159 22.27 -5.07 -15.10
N ASP A 160 23.04 -5.38 -16.15
CA ASP A 160 24.44 -5.79 -16.09
C ASP A 160 25.41 -4.69 -16.58
N GLY A 161 24.87 -3.53 -17.00
CA GLY A 161 25.65 -2.42 -17.53
C GLY A 161 25.91 -2.45 -19.04
N SER A 162 25.50 -3.51 -19.74
CA SER A 162 25.73 -3.69 -21.19
C SER A 162 24.71 -2.94 -22.06
N ASP A 163 23.58 -2.58 -21.48
CA ASP A 163 22.46 -1.93 -22.15
C ASP A 163 22.81 -0.49 -22.57
N GLN A 164 22.31 -0.05 -23.73
CA GLN A 164 22.63 1.27 -24.29
C GLN A 164 22.05 2.42 -23.45
N GLN A 165 20.93 2.21 -22.79
CA GLN A 165 20.35 3.16 -21.84
C GLN A 165 21.24 3.26 -20.59
N THR A 166 21.92 2.18 -20.21
CA THR A 166 22.94 2.22 -19.17
C THR A 166 24.17 2.94 -19.65
N SER A 167 24.83 2.42 -20.69
CA SER A 167 26.10 2.92 -21.24
C SER A 167 25.94 3.18 -22.75
N PRO A 168 25.74 4.44 -23.18
CA PRO A 168 25.57 4.77 -24.59
C PRO A 168 26.76 4.32 -25.42
N LYS A 169 26.49 3.60 -26.51
CA LYS A 169 27.53 3.26 -27.48
C LYS A 169 28.03 4.52 -28.17
N ALA A 170 29.33 4.74 -28.11
CA ALA A 170 30.03 5.80 -28.81
C ALA A 170 31.30 5.26 -29.47
N ALA A 171 31.88 6.03 -30.39
CA ALA A 171 33.06 5.62 -31.14
C ALA A 171 34.30 5.39 -30.26
N ASN A 172 34.37 6.04 -29.11
CA ASN A 172 35.42 5.87 -28.11
C ASN A 172 34.94 6.34 -26.73
N ARG A 173 35.70 6.03 -25.68
CA ARG A 173 35.38 6.39 -24.29
C ARG A 173 35.21 7.90 -24.08
N ASN A 174 36.03 8.73 -24.72
CA ASN A 174 35.88 10.19 -24.60
C ASN A 174 34.51 10.66 -25.11
N ALA A 175 34.06 10.14 -26.25
CA ALA A 175 32.74 10.43 -26.81
C ALA A 175 31.58 9.82 -25.98
N ALA A 176 31.79 8.68 -25.33
CA ALA A 176 30.80 8.06 -24.44
C ALA A 176 30.66 8.84 -23.12
N CYS A 177 31.77 9.33 -22.57
CA CYS A 177 31.87 9.93 -21.24
C CYS A 177 31.85 11.46 -21.23
N SER A 178 31.40 12.11 -22.32
CA SER A 178 31.34 13.57 -22.42
C SER A 178 30.04 14.05 -23.07
N GLY A 179 29.80 15.36 -23.00
CA GLY A 179 28.64 16.00 -23.61
C GLY A 179 27.32 15.42 -23.10
N THR A 180 26.38 15.17 -24.02
CA THR A 180 25.04 14.63 -23.72
C THR A 180 25.04 13.14 -23.37
N ASN A 181 26.16 12.44 -23.57
CA ASN A 181 26.28 11.02 -23.27
C ASN A 181 26.75 10.77 -21.83
N ALA A 182 27.41 11.75 -21.20
CA ALA A 182 27.81 11.65 -19.80
C ALA A 182 26.59 11.63 -18.86
N GLY A 183 26.70 10.94 -17.72
CA GLY A 183 25.70 11.04 -16.65
C GLY A 183 24.37 10.33 -16.91
N THR A 184 24.27 9.47 -17.92
CA THR A 184 23.04 8.71 -18.23
C THR A 184 22.61 7.76 -17.13
N SER A 185 23.56 7.27 -16.32
CA SER A 185 23.31 6.39 -15.18
C SER A 185 24.49 6.40 -14.19
N LEU A 186 24.28 5.94 -12.95
CA LEU A 186 25.36 5.79 -11.97
C LEU A 186 26.38 4.73 -12.40
N ILE A 187 25.93 3.65 -13.02
CA ILE A 187 26.81 2.61 -13.57
C ILE A 187 27.65 3.18 -14.73
N HIS A 188 27.08 4.01 -15.60
CA HIS A 188 27.87 4.68 -16.65
C HIS A 188 28.93 5.62 -16.06
N ASN A 189 28.58 6.39 -15.03
CA ASN A 189 29.55 7.24 -14.35
C ASN A 189 30.69 6.42 -13.74
N LEU A 190 30.39 5.26 -13.16
CA LEU A 190 31.40 4.32 -12.67
C LEU A 190 32.27 3.79 -13.81
N ILE A 191 31.71 3.40 -14.95
CA ILE A 191 32.49 2.99 -16.13
C ILE A 191 33.39 4.13 -16.60
N CYS A 192 32.85 5.34 -16.74
CA CYS A 192 33.59 6.50 -17.23
C CYS A 192 34.73 6.93 -16.32
N ILE A 193 34.63 6.74 -15.01
CA ILE A 193 35.66 7.16 -14.06
C ILE A 193 36.59 5.99 -13.70
N CYS A 194 36.06 4.77 -13.61
CA CYS A 194 36.78 3.65 -13.02
C CYS A 194 37.21 2.58 -14.02
N ALA A 195 36.62 2.48 -15.21
CA ALA A 195 37.05 1.46 -16.18
C ALA A 195 38.45 1.80 -16.72
N VAL A 196 39.29 0.76 -16.79
CA VAL A 196 40.63 0.81 -17.37
C VAL A 196 40.52 0.51 -18.86
N ASP A 197 41.20 1.32 -19.68
CA ASP A 197 41.34 1.03 -21.10
C ASP A 197 42.33 -0.11 -21.31
N SER A 198 41.98 -1.07 -22.16
CA SER A 198 42.84 -2.18 -22.57
C SER A 198 44.17 -1.75 -23.22
N THR A 199 44.29 -0.50 -23.66
CA THR A 199 45.51 0.04 -24.26
C THR A 199 46.47 0.69 -23.26
N GLU A 200 46.07 0.87 -22.01
CA GLU A 200 46.84 1.58 -20.99
C GLU A 200 47.25 0.65 -19.84
N SER A 201 48.46 0.09 -19.92
CA SER A 201 49.01 -0.82 -18.92
C SER A 201 49.26 -0.19 -17.54
N THR A 202 49.12 1.14 -17.43
CA THR A 202 49.33 1.93 -16.21
C THR A 202 48.05 2.65 -15.74
N ALA A 203 46.90 2.36 -16.32
CA ALA A 203 45.67 3.05 -15.96
C ALA A 203 45.21 2.70 -14.53
N HIS A 204 44.91 3.74 -13.76
CA HIS A 204 44.44 3.69 -12.39
C HIS A 204 42.91 3.66 -12.37
N THR A 205 42.30 2.60 -11.82
CA THR A 205 40.83 2.58 -11.65
C THR A 205 40.42 3.72 -10.71
N GLY A 206 39.66 4.69 -11.20
CA GLY A 206 39.10 5.77 -10.36
C GLY A 206 40.14 6.74 -9.80
N GLY A 207 41.33 6.82 -10.42
CA GLY A 207 42.43 7.68 -9.96
C GLY A 207 43.24 7.13 -8.78
N PHE A 208 43.11 5.83 -8.49
CA PHE A 208 43.89 5.14 -7.45
C PHE A 208 44.88 4.14 -8.06
N ASP A 209 46.10 4.10 -7.51
CA ASP A 209 47.08 3.04 -7.77
C ASP A 209 46.50 1.67 -7.39
N THR A 210 45.86 0.98 -8.33
CA THR A 210 45.57 -0.45 -8.17
C THR A 210 46.77 -1.26 -8.64
N PRO A 211 47.38 -2.10 -7.78
CA PRO A 211 48.43 -3.02 -8.20
C PRO A 211 47.81 -4.00 -9.22
N THR A 212 48.15 -3.83 -10.49
CA THR A 212 48.02 -4.79 -11.61
C THR A 212 46.87 -5.81 -11.47
N SER A 213 45.65 -5.42 -11.83
CA SER A 213 44.62 -6.37 -12.21
C SER A 213 44.93 -6.89 -13.61
N ASN A 214 45.67 -8.00 -13.68
CA ASN A 214 45.88 -8.73 -14.93
C ASN A 214 44.53 -9.12 -15.53
N SER A 215 44.34 -8.80 -16.80
CA SER A 215 43.20 -9.24 -17.61
C SER A 215 43.12 -10.77 -17.58
N VAL A 216 42.02 -11.32 -17.07
CA VAL A 216 41.67 -12.73 -17.29
C VAL A 216 41.08 -12.83 -18.69
N THR A 217 41.67 -13.74 -19.47
CA THR A 217 41.33 -14.06 -20.86
C THR A 217 40.00 -14.80 -20.98
#